data_AF-T1CAY2-F1
#
_entry.id   AF-T1CAY2-F1
#
_cell.length_a   1.000
_cell.length_b   1.000
_cell.length_c   1.000
_cell.angle_alpha   90.00
_cell.angle_beta   90.00
_cell.angle_gamma   90.00
#
_symmetry.space_group_name_H-M   'P 1'
#
loop_
_entity.id
_entity.type
_entity.pdbx_description
1 polymer ?
#
loop_
_entity_poly.entity_id
_entity_poly.type
_entity_poly.pdbx_seq_one_letter_code
_entity_poly.pdbx_strand_id
1 'polypeptide(L)'
;TQTTVDDDGSPIRDPDSSSYVATLEPVEHFGTLIYAEALRRGSAKATEVVILGDGATWIWNLAKLHFPGATHIVDLYHAREHLSDLAKLLAPELGEERASWLAKRKDELDDGDIPAILAA
;
A
#
# COMPACT_ATOMS: atom_id res chain seq x y z
N THR A 1 -14.00 -5.95 6.22
CA THR A 1 -13.71 -7.33 6.68
C THR A 1 -14.21 -8.29 5.62
N GLN A 2 -13.65 -9.48 5.59
CA GLN A 2 -14.05 -10.57 4.70
C GLN A 2 -14.11 -11.81 5.59
N THR A 3 -15.32 -12.27 5.93
CA THR A 3 -15.51 -13.40 6.86
C THR A 3 -15.98 -14.67 6.17
N THR A 4 -16.34 -14.59 4.89
CA THR A 4 -16.83 -15.71 4.08
C THR A 4 -16.17 -15.77 2.72
N VAL A 5 -16.38 -16.87 2.00
CA VAL A 5 -15.94 -17.10 0.62
C VAL A 5 -17.14 -17.47 -0.26
N ASP A 6 -17.02 -17.30 -1.57
CA ASP A 6 -17.99 -17.81 -2.55
C ASP A 6 -17.77 -19.29 -2.87
N ASP A 7 -18.58 -19.83 -3.79
CA ASP A 7 -18.52 -21.24 -4.19
C ASP A 7 -17.18 -21.61 -4.85
N ASP A 8 -16.45 -20.64 -5.39
CA ASP A 8 -15.12 -20.80 -5.99
C ASP A 8 -13.97 -20.60 -4.97
N GLY A 9 -14.32 -20.30 -3.70
CA GLY A 9 -13.36 -20.06 -2.63
C GLY A 9 -12.79 -18.64 -2.60
N SER A 10 -13.32 -17.71 -3.38
CA SER A 10 -12.88 -16.31 -3.39
C SER A 10 -13.46 -15.54 -2.19
N PRO A 11 -12.67 -14.67 -1.52
CA PRO A 11 -13.15 -13.90 -0.37
C PRO A 11 -14.31 -12.96 -0.72
N ILE A 12 -15.42 -13.06 0.02
CA ILE A 12 -16.56 -12.14 -0.10
C ILE A 12 -16.40 -11.02 0.93
N ARG A 13 -16.58 -9.77 0.48
CA ARG A 13 -16.59 -8.61 1.36
C ARG A 13 -17.86 -8.60 2.20
N ASP A 14 -17.70 -8.51 3.52
CA ASP A 14 -18.85 -8.33 4.41
C ASP A 14 -19.57 -7.02 4.06
N PRO A 15 -20.91 -7.01 3.97
CA PRO A 15 -21.68 -5.79 3.71
C PRO A 15 -21.31 -4.68 4.69
N ASP A 16 -21.27 -3.45 4.18
CA ASP A 16 -20.90 -2.25 4.94
C ASP A 16 -19.53 -2.32 5.64
N SER A 17 -18.65 -3.24 5.27
CA SER A 17 -17.33 -3.35 5.90
C SER A 17 -16.25 -2.51 5.23
N SER A 18 -16.56 -1.85 4.09
CA SER A 18 -15.77 -0.75 3.52
C SER A 18 -16.67 0.35 2.98
N SER A 19 -16.12 1.55 2.88
CA SER A 19 -16.74 2.74 2.30
C SER A 19 -15.71 3.50 1.48
N TYR A 20 -16.19 4.35 0.57
CA TYR A 20 -15.35 5.05 -0.38
C TYR A 20 -15.70 6.53 -0.42
N VAL A 21 -14.68 7.36 -0.57
CA VAL A 21 -14.78 8.79 -0.84
C VAL A 21 -14.07 9.03 -2.16
N ALA A 22 -14.70 9.79 -3.05
CA ALA A 22 -14.10 10.24 -4.29
C ALA A 22 -14.50 11.69 -4.55
N THR A 23 -13.59 12.47 -5.13
CA THR A 23 -13.84 13.86 -5.51
C THR A 23 -12.93 14.24 -6.67
N LEU A 24 -13.34 15.27 -7.42
CA LEU A 24 -12.50 15.95 -8.42
C LEU A 24 -11.88 17.25 -7.87
N GLU A 25 -12.15 17.57 -6.61
CA GLU A 25 -11.57 18.72 -5.91
C GLU A 25 -10.08 18.51 -5.60
N PRO A 26 -9.33 19.58 -5.25
CA PRO A 26 -7.95 19.48 -4.83
C PRO A 26 -7.71 18.49 -3.66
N VAL A 27 -6.47 18.02 -3.57
CA VAL A 27 -6.04 16.97 -2.63
C VAL A 27 -6.28 17.35 -1.16
N GLU A 28 -6.22 18.64 -0.82
CA GLU A 28 -6.50 19.15 0.52
C GLU A 28 -7.97 18.94 0.91
N HIS A 29 -8.88 19.10 -0.05
CA HIS A 29 -10.29 18.82 0.16
C HIS A 29 -10.54 17.32 0.29
N PHE A 30 -9.90 16.51 -0.55
CA PHE A 30 -9.94 15.06 -0.43
C PHE A 30 -9.48 14.57 0.96
N GLY A 31 -8.39 15.14 1.50
CA GLY A 31 -7.91 14.88 2.85
C GLY A 31 -8.97 15.11 3.94
N THR A 32 -9.73 16.21 3.81
CA THR A 32 -10.83 16.51 4.74
C THR A 32 -11.95 15.47 4.63
N LEU A 33 -12.33 15.08 3.42
CA LEU A 33 -13.40 14.11 3.20
C LEU A 33 -13.03 12.70 3.71
N ILE A 34 -11.81 12.24 3.44
CA ILE A 34 -11.37 10.92 3.92
C ILE A 34 -11.26 10.88 5.44
N TYR A 35 -10.84 11.98 6.08
CA TYR A 35 -10.81 12.08 7.54
C TYR A 35 -12.22 12.05 8.15
N ALA A 36 -13.16 12.81 7.57
CA ALA A 36 -14.55 12.79 8.01
C ALA A 36 -15.17 11.39 7.87
N GLU A 37 -14.90 10.68 6.77
CA GLU A 37 -15.38 9.32 6.57
C GLU A 37 -14.76 8.35 7.57
N ALA A 38 -13.46 8.44 7.83
CA ALA A 38 -12.80 7.62 8.84
C ALA A 38 -13.40 7.83 10.24
N LEU A 39 -13.68 9.08 10.62
CA LEU A 39 -14.36 9.39 11.89
C LEU A 39 -15.78 8.80 11.95
N ARG A 40 -16.56 8.94 10.88
CA ARG A 40 -17.90 8.34 10.76
C ARG A 40 -17.86 6.82 10.92
N ARG A 41 -16.79 6.20 10.45
CA ARG A 41 -16.50 4.76 10.55
C ARG A 41 -15.91 4.34 11.90
N GLY A 42 -15.68 5.29 12.82
CA GLY A 42 -15.26 5.03 14.18
C GLY A 42 -13.73 4.95 14.39
N SER A 43 -12.93 5.54 13.50
CA SER A 43 -11.45 5.54 13.62
C SER A 43 -10.95 6.05 14.97
N ALA A 44 -11.65 6.99 15.61
CA ALA A 44 -11.32 7.50 16.94
C ALA A 44 -11.38 6.44 18.06
N LYS A 45 -12.03 5.30 17.82
CA LYS A 45 -12.11 4.16 18.75
C LYS A 45 -11.24 2.98 18.30
N ALA A 46 -10.57 3.09 17.15
CA ALA A 46 -9.70 2.04 16.65
C ALA A 46 -8.42 1.99 17.49
N THR A 47 -7.95 0.79 17.81
CA THR A 47 -6.69 0.59 18.51
C THR A 47 -5.50 0.89 17.60
N GLU A 48 -5.66 0.64 16.30
CA GLU A 48 -4.67 0.93 15.27
C GLU A 48 -5.37 1.47 14.03
N VAL A 49 -4.76 2.48 13.41
CA VAL A 49 -5.16 3.01 12.12
C VAL A 49 -4.02 2.73 11.16
N VAL A 50 -4.33 2.09 10.04
CA VAL A 50 -3.36 1.78 8.98
C VAL A 50 -3.76 2.53 7.72
N ILE A 51 -2.80 3.20 7.09
CA ILE A 51 -2.95 3.80 5.77
C ILE A 51 -2.13 2.98 4.78
N LEU A 52 -2.83 2.31 3.87
CA LEU A 52 -2.23 1.62 2.72
C LEU A 52 -2.24 2.57 1.52
N GLY A 53 -1.11 2.78 0.85
CA GLY A 53 -0.99 3.68 -0.29
C GLY A 53 0.15 3.31 -1.24
N ASP A 54 0.18 3.96 -2.40
CA ASP A 54 1.07 3.64 -3.52
C ASP A 54 2.52 4.10 -3.36
N GLY A 55 2.87 4.77 -2.26
CA GLY A 55 4.21 5.35 -2.08
C GLY A 55 4.32 6.83 -2.43
N ALA A 56 3.32 7.44 -3.06
CA ALA A 56 3.38 8.85 -3.46
C ALA A 56 3.41 9.80 -2.25
N THR A 57 4.30 10.78 -2.31
CA THR A 57 4.55 11.74 -1.22
C THR A 57 3.29 12.46 -0.74
N TRP A 58 2.36 12.77 -1.65
CA TRP A 58 1.12 13.47 -1.28
C TRP A 58 0.21 12.62 -0.38
N ILE A 59 0.18 11.29 -0.55
CA ILE A 59 -0.57 10.37 0.33
C ILE A 59 0.00 10.46 1.74
N TRP A 60 1.32 10.39 1.87
CA TRP A 60 1.98 10.43 3.18
C TRP A 60 1.83 11.79 3.87
N ASN A 61 1.77 12.88 3.10
CA ASN A 61 1.50 14.20 3.65
C ASN A 61 0.07 14.28 4.22
N LEU A 62 -0.93 13.78 3.48
CA LEU A 62 -2.32 13.70 3.98
C LEU A 62 -2.44 12.78 5.20
N ALA A 63 -1.80 11.61 5.16
CA ALA A 63 -1.82 10.66 6.26
C ALA A 63 -1.24 11.26 7.55
N LYS A 64 -0.08 11.92 7.47
CA LYS A 64 0.54 12.63 8.61
C LYS A 64 -0.36 13.75 9.15
N LEU A 65 -1.03 14.49 8.26
CA LEU A 65 -1.88 15.62 8.64
C LEU A 65 -3.16 15.16 9.35
N HIS A 66 -3.85 14.17 8.79
CA HIS A 66 -5.19 13.77 9.25
C HIS A 66 -5.19 12.58 10.20
N PHE A 67 -4.18 11.73 10.16
CA PHE A 67 -4.10 10.50 10.96
C PHE A 67 -2.77 10.44 11.72
N PRO A 68 -2.51 11.38 12.64
CA PRO A 68 -1.30 11.35 13.45
C PRO A 68 -1.25 10.04 14.25
N GLY A 69 -0.20 9.25 14.02
CA GLY A 69 0.00 7.95 14.66
C GLY A 69 -0.48 6.74 13.84
N ALA A 70 -0.97 6.94 12.61
CA ALA A 70 -1.25 5.82 11.73
C ALA A 70 0.02 5.10 11.26
N THR A 71 -0.06 3.78 11.13
CA THR A 71 0.96 2.97 10.45
C THR A 71 0.81 3.18 8.94
N HIS A 72 1.90 3.57 8.27
CA HIS A 72 1.89 3.77 6.82
C HIS A 72 2.52 2.56 6.13
N ILE A 73 1.80 1.97 5.19
CA ILE A 73 2.24 0.77 4.47
C ILE A 73 2.16 1.07 2.96
N VAL A 74 3.24 0.82 2.25
CA VAL A 74 3.23 0.82 0.78
C VAL A 74 2.54 -0.46 0.32
N ASP A 75 1.58 -0.38 -0.59
CA ASP A 75 0.96 -1.60 -1.10
C ASP A 75 1.96 -2.46 -1.89
N LEU A 76 1.71 -3.77 -1.84
CA LEU A 76 2.63 -4.78 -2.36
C LEU A 76 2.84 -4.66 -3.88
N TYR A 77 1.81 -4.20 -4.61
CA TYR A 77 1.93 -4.03 -6.05
C TYR A 77 2.95 -2.93 -6.36
N HIS A 78 2.82 -1.76 -5.75
CA HIS A 78 3.75 -0.65 -5.98
C HIS A 78 5.15 -0.91 -5.40
N ALA A 79 5.27 -1.64 -4.28
CA ALA A 79 6.57 -2.10 -3.80
C ALA A 79 7.31 -2.98 -4.83
N ARG A 80 6.62 -3.92 -5.48
CA ARG A 80 7.19 -4.76 -6.56
C ARG A 80 7.45 -3.98 -7.84
N GLU A 81 6.67 -2.95 -8.12
CA GLU A 81 6.89 -2.03 -9.24
C GLU A 81 8.23 -1.30 -9.08
N HIS A 82 8.53 -0.77 -7.88
CA HIS A 82 9.81 -0.13 -7.60
C HIS A 82 11.01 -1.05 -7.79
N LEU A 83 10.93 -2.32 -7.38
CA LEU A 83 11.98 -3.30 -7.67
C LEU A 83 12.15 -3.52 -9.18
N SER A 84 11.04 -3.55 -9.91
CA SER A 84 11.05 -3.74 -11.36
C SER A 84 11.68 -2.54 -12.08
N ASP A 85 11.45 -1.32 -11.58
CA ASP A 85 12.07 -0.11 -12.10
C ASP A 85 13.56 -0.05 -11.77
N LEU A 86 13.95 -0.42 -10.55
CA LEU A 86 15.36 -0.53 -10.16
C LEU A 86 16.11 -1.53 -11.05
N ALA A 87 15.53 -2.70 -11.32
CA ALA A 87 16.13 -3.69 -12.23
C ALA A 87 16.27 -3.18 -13.66
N LYS A 88 15.41 -2.26 -14.13
CA LYS A 88 15.58 -1.61 -15.45
C LYS A 88 16.76 -0.65 -15.44
N LEU A 89 16.93 0.12 -14.35
CA LEU A 89 18.03 1.06 -14.21
C LEU A 89 19.38 0.33 -14.13
N LEU A 90 19.44 -0.80 -13.43
CA LEU A 90 20.62 -1.65 -13.29
C LEU A 90 20.84 -2.62 -14.46
N ALA A 91 20.07 -2.49 -15.55
CA ALA A 91 20.20 -3.38 -16.71
C ALA A 91 21.61 -3.40 -17.32
N PRO A 92 22.36 -2.27 -17.43
CA PRO A 92 23.73 -2.27 -17.93
C PRO A 92 24.70 -3.10 -17.08
N GLU A 93 24.51 -3.12 -15.76
CA GLU A 93 25.38 -3.83 -14.81
C GLU A 93 24.99 -5.30 -14.67
N LEU A 94 23.69 -5.60 -14.64
CA LEU A 94 23.19 -6.96 -14.42
C LEU A 94 23.20 -7.83 -15.69
N GLY A 95 23.14 -7.23 -16.88
CA GLY A 95 23.13 -7.97 -18.15
C GLY A 95 22.07 -9.07 -18.18
N GLU A 96 22.50 -10.31 -18.48
CA GLU A 96 21.62 -11.48 -18.53
C GLU A 96 21.05 -11.88 -17.15
N GLU A 97 21.70 -11.50 -16.06
CA GLU A 97 21.26 -11.85 -14.69
C GLU A 97 20.08 -11.01 -14.22
N ARG A 98 19.73 -9.92 -14.91
CA ARG A 98 18.66 -8.97 -14.52
C ARG A 98 17.36 -9.66 -14.12
N ALA A 99 16.91 -10.65 -14.90
CA ALA A 99 15.65 -11.34 -14.64
C ALA A 99 15.71 -12.16 -13.35
N SER A 100 16.80 -12.91 -13.16
CA SER A 100 17.03 -13.71 -11.94
C SER A 100 17.22 -12.83 -10.70
N TRP A 101 17.91 -11.71 -10.85
CA TRP A 101 18.09 -10.72 -9.80
C TRP A 101 16.74 -10.13 -9.36
N LEU A 102 15.89 -9.71 -10.32
CA LEU A 102 14.57 -9.16 -10.01
C LEU A 102 13.65 -10.18 -9.33
N ALA A 103 13.65 -11.43 -9.81
CA ALA A 103 12.86 -12.50 -9.19
C ALA A 103 13.27 -12.69 -7.71
N LYS A 104 14.58 -12.81 -7.45
CA LYS A 104 15.10 -12.94 -6.09
C LYS A 104 14.69 -11.78 -5.17
N ARG A 105 14.76 -10.53 -5.65
CA ARG A 105 14.33 -9.36 -4.85
C ARG A 105 12.83 -9.36 -4.56
N LYS A 106 12.00 -9.87 -5.48
CA LYS A 106 10.55 -9.98 -5.27
C LYS A 106 10.23 -11.06 -4.23
N ASP A 107 10.93 -12.19 -4.29
CA ASP A 107 10.78 -13.25 -3.30
C ASP A 107 11.17 -12.74 -1.89
N GLU A 108 12.31 -12.05 -1.77
CA GLU A 108 12.74 -11.42 -0.51
C GLU A 108 11.73 -10.37 0.00
N LEU A 109 11.10 -9.60 -0.90
CA LEU A 109 10.05 -8.65 -0.53
C LEU A 109 8.79 -9.34 -0.02
N ASP A 110 8.38 -10.41 -0.70
CA ASP A 110 7.20 -11.20 -0.33
C ASP A 110 7.39 -11.92 1.00
N ASP A 111 8.62 -12.34 1.30
CA ASP A 111 9.03 -12.92 2.59
C ASP A 111 9.23 -11.84 3.69
N GLY A 112 9.22 -10.55 3.32
CA GLY A 112 9.44 -9.43 4.23
C GLY A 112 10.90 -9.22 4.63
N ASP A 113 11.86 -9.80 3.92
CA ASP A 113 13.31 -9.65 4.15
C ASP A 113 13.85 -8.35 3.53
N ILE A 114 13.42 -7.23 4.11
CA ILE A 114 13.88 -5.89 3.72
C ILE A 114 15.41 -5.75 3.85
N PRO A 115 16.10 -6.27 4.89
CA PRO A 115 17.56 -6.23 4.95
C PRO A 115 18.26 -6.87 3.75
N ALA A 116 17.78 -8.00 3.24
CA ALA A 116 18.36 -8.63 2.05
C ALA A 116 18.22 -7.76 0.79
N ILE A 117 17.08 -7.08 0.63
CA ILE A 117 16.86 -6.13 -0.47
C ILE A 117 17.81 -4.93 -0.36
N LEU A 118 18.03 -4.40 0.84
CA LEU A 118 18.90 -3.23 1.07
C LEU A 118 20.39 -3.54 0.88
N ALA A 119 20.79 -4.80 1.02
CA ALA A 119 22.18 -5.24 0.86
C ALA A 119 22.54 -5.67 -0.59
N ALA A 120 21.56 -5.62 -1.50
CA ALA A 120 21.63 -6.18 -2.85
C ALA A 120 22.43 -5.36 -3.87
#